data_AF-D3HRE9-F1
#
_entry.id   AF-D3HRE9-F1
#
_cell.length_a   1.000
_cell.length_b   1.000
_cell.length_c   1.000
_cell.angle_alpha   90.00
_cell.angle_beta   90.00
_cell.angle_gamma   90.00
#
_symmetry.space_group_name_H-M   'P 1'
#
loop_
_entity.id
_entity.type
_entity.pdbx_description
1 polymer ?
#
loop_
_entity_poly.entity_id
_entity_poly.type
_entity_poly.pdbx_seq_one_letter_code
_entity_poly.pdbx_strand_id
1 'polypeptide(L)' 'MTGLFNLIAVIVVFGVVLWLIDTFIPMPPSIKSLLNVLVLIILVIYILQFFGLIKTILPMIRILK' A
#
# COMPACT_ATOMS: atom_id res chain seq x y z
N MET A 1 -6.65 -17.93 8.93
CA MET A 1 -6.68 -18.01 7.44
C MET A 1 -7.05 -16.68 6.80
N THR A 2 -8.10 -15.96 7.23
CA THR A 2 -8.55 -14.70 6.60
C THR A 2 -7.58 -13.51 6.71
N GLY A 3 -6.72 -13.46 7.73
CA GLY A 3 -5.77 -12.36 7.94
C GLY A 3 -4.74 -12.19 6.80
N LEU A 4 -4.19 -13.29 6.29
CA LEU A 4 -3.22 -13.27 5.17
C LEU A 4 -3.89 -12.84 3.85
N PHE A 5 -5.10 -13.35 3.60
CA PHE A 5 -5.90 -12.91 2.44
C PHE A 5 -6.23 -11.41 2.51
N ASN A 6 -6.53 -10.88 3.69
CA ASN A 6 -6.75 -9.44 3.86
C ASN A 6 -5.48 -8.62 3.63
N LEU A 7 -4.31 -9.08 4.11
CA LEU A 7 -3.02 -8.42 3.82
C LEU A 7 -2.75 -8.35 2.32
N ILE A 8 -2.88 -9.49 1.62
CA ILE A 8 -2.67 -9.59 0.18
C ILE A 8 -3.67 -8.68 -0.55
N ALA A 9 -4.95 -8.69 -0.17
CA ALA A 9 -5.96 -7.82 -0.75
C ALA A 9 -5.60 -6.33 -0.60
N VAL A 10 -5.11 -5.91 0.58
CA VAL A 10 -4.69 -4.52 0.79
C VAL A 10 -3.48 -4.15 -0.09
N ILE A 11 -2.47 -5.02 -0.16
CA ILE A 11 -1.30 -4.80 -1.04
C ILE A 11 -1.72 -4.67 -2.49
N VAL A 12 -2.62 -5.54 -2.97
CA VAL A 12 -3.16 -5.49 -4.33
C VAL A 12 -3.91 -4.19 -4.57
N VAL A 13 -4.76 -3.75 -3.64
CA VAL A 13 -5.49 -2.48 -3.74
C VAL A 13 -4.53 -1.30 -3.85
N PHE A 14 -3.50 -1.23 -3.00
CA PHE A 14 -2.48 -0.17 -3.11
C PHE A 14 -1.75 -0.20 -4.46
N GLY A 15 -1.39 -1.37 -4.96
CA GLY A 15 -0.75 -1.53 -6.27
C GLY A 15 -1.64 -1.08 -7.43
N VAL A 16 -2.93 -1.45 -7.41
CA VAL A 16 -3.92 -1.03 -8.41
C VAL A 16 -4.14 0.48 -8.36
N VAL A 17 -4.24 1.07 -7.18
CA VAL A 17 -4.38 2.53 -7.00
C VAL A 17 -3.18 3.25 -7.59
N LEU A 18 -1.96 2.79 -7.30
CA LEU A 18 -0.73 3.36 -7.86
C LEU A 18 -0.72 3.29 -9.39
N TRP A 19 -1.09 2.13 -9.95
CA TRP A 19 -1.19 1.93 -11.40
C TRP A 19 -2.23 2.85 -12.05
N LEU A 20 -3.39 3.02 -11.42
CA LEU A 20 -4.42 3.95 -11.89
C LEU A 20 -3.89 5.39 -11.88
N ILE A 21 -3.23 5.81 -10.80
CA ILE A 21 -2.64 7.15 -10.70
C ILE A 21 -1.62 7.36 -11.83
N ASP A 22 -0.72 6.41 -12.05
CA ASP A 22 0.31 6.48 -13.10
C ASP A 22 -0.27 6.45 -14.52
N THR A 23 -1.41 5.78 -14.74
CA THR A 23 -2.02 5.60 -16.06
C THR A 23 -2.94 6.76 -16.44
N PHE A 24 -3.71 7.29 -15.48
CA PHE A 24 -4.72 8.31 -15.74
C PHE A 24 -4.21 9.73 -15.51
N ILE A 25 -3.15 9.92 -14.73
CA ILE A 25 -2.59 11.24 -14.43
C ILE A 25 -1.20 11.34 -15.06
N PRO A 26 -1.04 12.02 -16.21
CA PRO A 26 0.28 12.27 -16.79
C PRO A 26 1.06 13.22 -15.87
N MET A 27 1.97 12.65 -15.09
CA MET A 27 2.80 13.37 -14.12
C MET A 27 4.21 13.62 -14.64
N PRO A 28 4.83 14.75 -14.27
CA PRO A 28 6.25 14.98 -14.53
C PRO A 28 7.13 13.96 -13.78
N PRO A 29 8.33 13.61 -14.30
CA PRO A 29 9.15 12.51 -13.78
C PRO A 29 9.50 12.63 -12.29
N SER A 30 9.74 13.85 -11.82
CA SER A 30 10.09 14.13 -10.42
C SER A 30 8.96 13.79 -9.44
N ILE A 31 7.70 14.08 -9.82
CA ILE A 31 6.53 13.79 -8.98
C ILE A 31 6.26 12.28 -8.96
N LYS A 32 6.41 11.61 -10.10
CA LYS A 32 6.24 10.15 -10.21
C LYS A 32 7.20 9.40 -9.29
N SER A 33 8.48 9.81 -9.27
CA SER A 33 9.48 9.23 -8.36
C SER A 33 9.07 9.41 -6.90
N LEU A 34 8.63 10.61 -6.51
CA LEU A 34 8.19 10.90 -5.14
C LEU A 34 7.00 10.02 -4.72
N LEU A 35 6.00 9.88 -5.59
CA LEU A 35 4.81 9.07 -5.34
C LEU A 35 5.17 7.60 -5.18
N ASN A 36 6.02 7.06 -6.06
CA ASN A 36 6.42 5.66 -6.00
C ASN A 36 7.22 5.35 -4.72
N VAL A 37 8.13 6.25 -4.32
CA VAL A 37 8.86 6.14 -3.04
C VAL A 37 7.89 6.22 -1.86
N LEU A 38 6.93 7.14 -1.89
CA LEU A 38 5.93 7.28 -0.83
C LEU A 38 5.09 6.01 -0.67
N VAL A 39 4.60 5.44 -1.76
CA VAL A 39 3.81 4.20 -1.70
C VAL A 39 4.66 3.02 -1.26
N LEU A 40 5.93 2.93 -1.69
CA LEU A 40 6.86 1.92 -1.19
C LEU A 40 7.01 2.00 0.34
N ILE A 41 7.20 3.19 0.90
CA ILE A 41 7.31 3.40 2.36
C ILE A 41 6.02 2.95 3.07
N ILE A 42 4.85 3.34 2.55
CA ILE A 42 3.56 2.95 3.11
C ILE A 42 3.42 1.41 3.09
N LEU A 43 3.82 0.76 2.00
CA LEU A 43 3.73 -0.70 1.85
C LEU A 43 4.66 -1.42 2.84
N VAL A 44 5.90 -0.94 3.01
CA VAL A 44 6.86 -1.50 3.98
C VAL A 44 6.32 -1.37 5.40
N ILE A 45 5.83 -0.19 5.80
CA ILE A 45 5.22 0.01 7.11
C ILE A 45 4.04 -0.94 7.31
N TYR A 46 3.17 -1.08 6.30
CA TYR A 46 1.99 -1.94 6.36
C TYR A 46 2.34 -3.43 6.56
N ILE A 47 3.42 -3.88 5.92
CA ILE A 47 3.92 -5.26 6.10
C ILE A 47 4.52 -5.43 7.50
N LEU A 48 5.37 -4.50 7.95
CA LEU A 48 6.00 -4.58 9.28
C LEU A 48 4.97 -4.59 10.43
N GLN A 49 3.91 -3.77 10.33
CA GLN A 49 2.84 -3.76 11.34
C GLN A 49 2.01 -5.05 11.32
N PHE A 50 1.84 -5.69 10.15
CA PHE A 50 1.13 -6.96 10.06
C PHE A 50 1.86 -8.09 10.79
N PHE A 51 3.19 -8.11 10.70
CA PHE A 51 4.02 -9.04 11.46
C PHE A 51 4.18 -8.67 12.95
N GLY A 52 3.60 -7.53 13.38
CA GLY A 52 3.69 -7.06 14.76
C GLY A 52 5.08 -6.54 15.16
N LEU A 53 5.95 -6.26 14.18
CA LEU A 53 7.31 -5.74 14.42
C LEU A 53 7.30 -4.27 14.86
N ILE A 54 6.24 -3.53 14.51
CA ILE A 54 6.02 -2.14 14.87
C ILE A 54 4.60 -1.95 15.39
N LYS A 55 4.37 -0.89 16.17
CA LYS A 55 3.01 -0.49 16.57
C LYS A 55 2.18 -0.18 15.33
N THR A 56 0.87 -0.44 15.39
CA THR A 56 -0.07 -0.09 14.32
C THR A 56 -0.11 1.44 14.16
N ILE A 57 0.61 1.94 13.16
CA ILE A 57 0.62 3.35 12.78
C ILE A 57 -0.46 3.61 11.72
N LEU A 58 -0.68 2.64 10.82
CA LEU A 58 -1.72 2.72 9.80
C LEU A 58 -2.94 1.87 10.20
N PRO A 59 -4.18 2.39 10.02
CA PRO A 59 -5.37 1.63 10.34
C PRO A 59 -5.40 0.31 9.56
N MET A 60 -5.60 -0.79 10.27
CA MET A 60 -5.70 -2.11 9.66
C MET A 60 -7.06 -2.24 8.97
N ILE A 61 -7.10 -1.89 7.69
CA ILE A 61 -8.31 -1.99 6.87
C ILE A 61 -8.65 -3.49 6.71
N ARG A 62 -9.87 -3.86 7.07
CA ARG A 62 -10.42 -5.20 6.84
C ARG A 62 -11.32 -5.16 5.62
N ILE A 63 -10.76 -5.55 4.47
CA ILE A 63 -11.49 -5.62 3.20
C ILE A 63 -12.32 -6.92 3.14
N LEU A 64 -11.78 -8.00 3.71
CA LEU A 64 -12.43 -9.31 3.78
C LEU A 64 -12.82 -9.59 5.23
N LYS A 65 -14.12 -9.82 5.47
CA LYS A 65 -14.69 -10.18 6.78
C LYS A 65 -14.67 -11.69 7.00
#